data_AF-A0A3D5WNX5-F1
#
_entry.id   AF-A0A3D5WNX5-F1
#
_cell.length_a   1.000
_cell.length_b   1.000
_cell.length_c   1.000
_cell.angle_alpha   90.00
_cell.angle_beta   90.00
_cell.angle_gamma   90.00
#
_symmetry.space_group_name_H-M   'P 1'
#
loop_
_entity.id
_entity.type
_entity.pdbx_description
1 polymer ?
#
loop_
_entity_poly.entity_id
_entity_poly.type
_entity_poly.pdbx_seq_one_letter_code
_entity_poly.pdbx_strand_id
1 'polypeptide(L)'
;MAKYNKITAELAEKLKAIVGEERFYFDGSIPEDYCHDEMPIYGKRFPEAVCEVESTEEVAAIMKLCNENLIPVTPRGAGTGLVGGAVALNGGVIICTARMNKILGYDMKNLCVHTQVGVRLCD
;
A
#
# COMPACT_ATOMS: atom_id res chain seq x y z
N MET A 1 13.23 -11.26 15.49
CA MET A 1 12.36 -10.70 14.44
C MET A 1 11.64 -11.84 13.76
N ALA A 2 10.35 -11.69 13.42
CA ALA A 2 9.61 -12.73 12.70
C ALA A 2 10.26 -12.99 11.34
N LYS A 3 10.34 -14.26 10.93
CA LYS A 3 10.89 -14.66 9.63
C LYS A 3 9.77 -14.65 8.61
N TYR A 4 9.74 -13.61 7.78
CA TYR A 4 8.79 -13.47 6.69
C TYR A 4 9.31 -14.12 5.40
N ASN A 5 8.39 -14.55 4.55
CA ASN A 5 8.73 -15.05 3.22
C ASN A 5 8.97 -13.89 2.23
N LYS A 6 9.61 -14.21 1.11
CA LYS A 6 9.86 -13.30 -0.02
C LYS A 6 8.81 -13.49 -1.10
N ILE A 7 8.51 -12.43 -1.84
CA ILE A 7 7.65 -12.48 -3.01
C ILE A 7 8.39 -13.21 -4.12
N THR A 8 7.80 -14.31 -4.60
CA THR A 8 8.27 -15.04 -5.78
C THR A 8 7.67 -14.44 -7.05
N ALA A 9 8.24 -14.76 -8.22
CA ALA A 9 7.66 -14.33 -9.50
C ALA A 9 6.19 -14.78 -9.67
N GLU A 10 5.85 -15.98 -9.20
CA GLU A 10 4.46 -16.47 -9.23
C GLU A 10 3.51 -15.64 -8.35
N LEU A 11 3.96 -15.24 -7.15
CA LEU A 11 3.18 -14.37 -6.27
C LEU A 11 3.07 -12.95 -6.84
N ALA A 12 4.12 -12.44 -7.48
CA ALA A 12 4.09 -11.16 -8.16
C ALA A 12 3.04 -11.14 -9.28
N GLU A 13 2.94 -12.19 -10.09
CA GLU A 13 1.90 -12.29 -11.12
C GLU A 13 0.48 -12.36 -10.52
N LYS A 14 0.30 -13.04 -9.38
CA LYS A 14 -1.00 -13.05 -8.68
C LYS A 14 -1.36 -11.66 -8.14
N LEU A 15 -0.41 -10.92 -7.58
CA LEU A 15 -0.63 -9.54 -7.12
C LEU A 15 -0.95 -8.62 -8.30
N LYS A 16 -0.19 -8.73 -9.40
CA LYS A 16 -0.43 -8.01 -10.66
C LYS A 16 -1.82 -8.29 -11.20
N ALA A 17 -2.31 -9.53 -11.14
CA ALA A 17 -3.65 -9.89 -11.59
C ALA A 17 -4.76 -9.24 -10.73
N ILE A 18 -4.50 -8.91 -9.46
CA ILE A 18 -5.48 -8.26 -8.58
C ILE A 18 -5.64 -6.78 -8.93
N VAL A 19 -4.54 -6.03 -9.07
CA VAL A 19 -4.58 -4.57 -9.30
C VAL A 19 -4.42 -4.15 -10.77
N GLY A 20 -4.00 -5.07 -11.63
CA GLY A 20 -3.68 -4.77 -13.02
C GLY A 20 -2.25 -4.25 -13.22
N GLU A 21 -1.78 -4.32 -14.46
CA GLU A 21 -0.39 -4.05 -14.85
C GLU A 21 0.06 -2.61 -14.59
N GLU A 22 -0.81 -1.62 -14.85
CA GLU A 22 -0.46 -0.21 -14.70
C GLU A 22 -0.34 0.25 -13.24
N ARG A 23 -0.89 -0.52 -12.30
CA ARG A 23 -0.96 -0.21 -10.85
C ARG A 23 -0.10 -1.13 -9.99
N PHE A 24 0.75 -1.92 -10.64
CA PHE A 24 1.62 -2.90 -10.00
C PHE A 24 3.09 -2.60 -10.32
N TYR A 25 3.90 -2.53 -9.26
CA TYR A 25 5.35 -2.38 -9.37
C TYR A 25 6.05 -3.51 -8.63
N PHE A 26 7.14 -4.02 -9.18
CA PHE A 26 7.87 -5.16 -8.66
C PHE A 26 9.36 -4.99 -8.91
N ASP A 27 10.16 -5.25 -7.88
CA ASP A 27 11.62 -5.15 -7.94
C ASP A 27 12.10 -3.80 -8.52
N GLY A 28 12.86 -3.79 -9.62
CA GLY A 28 13.44 -2.58 -10.19
C GLY A 28 12.46 -1.57 -10.78
N SER A 29 11.17 -1.89 -10.91
CA SER A 29 10.16 -0.93 -11.40
C SER A 29 9.56 -0.05 -10.31
N ILE A 30 9.92 -0.28 -9.04
CA ILE A 30 9.36 0.44 -7.90
C ILE A 30 9.88 1.89 -7.85
N PRO A 31 8.99 2.89 -7.87
CA PRO A 31 9.39 4.29 -7.71
C PRO A 31 10.13 4.56 -6.40
N GLU A 32 11.10 5.47 -6.44
CA GLU A 32 11.93 5.81 -5.28
C GLU A 32 11.10 6.35 -4.10
N ASP A 33 9.99 7.05 -4.35
CA ASP A 33 9.12 7.58 -3.30
C ASP A 33 8.63 6.47 -2.34
N TYR A 34 8.46 5.23 -2.82
CA TYR A 34 8.02 4.11 -1.99
C TYR A 34 9.08 3.57 -1.03
N CYS A 35 10.33 4.02 -1.12
CA CYS A 35 11.41 3.54 -0.26
C CYS A 35 11.57 4.32 1.06
N HIS A 36 10.90 5.46 1.22
CA HIS A 36 11.01 6.29 2.42
C HIS A 36 9.68 6.95 2.79
N ASP A 37 9.61 7.46 4.02
CA ASP A 37 8.66 8.49 4.44
C ASP A 37 9.43 9.76 4.84
N GLU A 38 8.82 10.68 5.58
CA GLU A 38 9.45 11.93 6.02
C GLU A 38 10.31 11.75 7.29
N MET A 39 10.57 10.51 7.73
CA MET A 39 11.50 10.21 8.83
C MET A 39 12.94 10.01 8.32
N PRO A 40 13.86 10.96 8.56
CA PRO A 40 15.21 10.88 7.98
C PRO A 40 16.11 9.79 8.61
N ILE A 41 15.77 9.28 9.80
CA ILE A 41 16.68 8.43 10.60
C ILE A 41 16.74 6.98 10.11
N TYR A 42 15.64 6.42 9.60
CA TYR A 42 15.57 5.00 9.23
C TYR A 42 16.11 4.70 7.81
N GLY A 43 16.45 5.74 7.05
CA GLY A 43 17.00 5.62 5.70
C GLY A 43 15.99 5.13 4.67
N LYS A 44 16.50 4.62 3.55
CA LYS A 44 15.71 4.14 2.42
C LYS A 44 15.61 2.62 2.44
N ARG A 45 14.40 2.09 2.34
CA ARG A 45 14.13 0.64 2.25
C ARG A 45 13.04 0.37 1.22
N PHE A 46 13.43 -0.31 0.14
CA PHE A 46 12.50 -0.73 -0.90
C PHE A 46 11.63 -1.92 -0.44
N PRO A 47 10.33 -1.91 -0.75
CA PRO A 47 9.52 -3.12 -0.73
C PRO A 47 9.91 -4.06 -1.88
N GLU A 48 9.35 -5.26 -1.90
CA GLU A 48 9.48 -6.20 -3.03
C GLU A 48 8.40 -5.94 -4.09
N ALA A 49 7.21 -5.48 -3.68
CA ALA A 49 6.14 -5.08 -4.57
C ALA A 49 5.37 -3.86 -4.04
N VAL A 50 4.77 -3.10 -4.95
CA VAL A 50 3.81 -2.04 -4.64
C VAL A 50 2.53 -2.30 -5.43
N CYS A 51 1.40 -2.24 -4.74
CA CYS A 51 0.06 -2.38 -5.32
C CYS A 51 -0.73 -1.09 -5.06
N GLU A 52 -1.06 -0.34 -6.11
CA GLU A 52 -1.94 0.82 -6.01
C GLU A 52 -3.40 0.40 -6.13
N VAL A 53 -4.11 0.37 -5.00
CA VAL A 53 -5.48 -0.16 -4.91
C VAL A 53 -6.53 0.92 -5.17
N GLU A 54 -7.66 0.50 -5.74
CA GLU A 54 -8.82 1.35 -6.04
C GLU A 54 -10.10 0.90 -5.32
N SER A 55 -10.08 -0.29 -4.69
CA SER A 55 -11.25 -0.87 -4.05
C SER A 55 -10.91 -1.65 -2.77
N THR A 56 -11.93 -1.87 -1.93
CA THR A 56 -11.81 -2.70 -0.73
C THR A 56 -11.59 -4.17 -1.09
N GLU A 57 -12.15 -4.62 -2.22
CA GLU A 57 -12.02 -5.98 -2.72
C GLU A 57 -10.56 -6.30 -3.11
N GLU A 58 -9.87 -5.35 -3.75
CA GLU A 58 -8.44 -5.50 -4.08
C GLU A 58 -7.59 -5.60 -2.80
N VAL A 59 -7.84 -4.72 -1.82
CA VAL A 59 -7.15 -4.78 -0.52
C VAL A 59 -7.37 -6.15 0.15
N ALA A 60 -8.61 -6.61 0.19
CA ALA A 60 -8.96 -7.90 0.80
C ALA A 60 -8.26 -9.08 0.09
N ALA A 61 -8.22 -9.07 -1.25
CA ALA A 61 -7.55 -10.10 -2.04
C ALA A 61 -6.04 -10.12 -1.79
N ILE A 62 -5.38 -8.95 -1.75
CA ILE A 62 -3.94 -8.83 -1.45
C ILE A 62 -3.64 -9.33 -0.03
N MET A 63 -4.42 -8.88 0.95
CA MET A 63 -4.24 -9.28 2.36
C MET A 63 -4.40 -10.79 2.54
N LYS A 64 -5.39 -11.39 1.87
CA LYS A 64 -5.59 -12.84 1.89
C LYS A 64 -4.38 -13.57 1.33
N LEU A 65 -3.92 -13.18 0.13
CA LEU A 65 -2.77 -13.80 -0.53
C LEU A 65 -1.48 -13.65 0.31
N CYS A 66 -1.24 -12.47 0.88
CA CYS A 66 -0.06 -12.21 1.70
C CYS A 66 -0.09 -13.02 3.00
N ASN A 67 -1.26 -13.12 3.65
CA ASN A 67 -1.43 -13.89 4.88
C ASN A 67 -1.20 -15.39 4.66
N GLU A 68 -1.76 -15.96 3.58
CA GLU A 68 -1.56 -17.37 3.19
C GLU A 68 -0.09 -17.71 2.93
N ASN A 69 0.72 -16.71 2.53
CA ASN A 69 2.13 -16.88 2.17
C ASN A 69 3.12 -16.29 3.18
N LEU A 70 2.66 -15.80 4.35
CA LEU A 70 3.48 -15.12 5.36
C LEU A 70 4.34 -13.98 4.77
N ILE A 71 3.74 -13.17 3.91
CA ILE A 71 4.35 -11.95 3.33
C ILE A 71 3.94 -10.74 4.18
N PRO A 72 4.88 -9.87 4.58
CA PRO A 72 4.58 -8.69 5.36
C PRO A 72 3.95 -7.64 4.45
N VAL A 73 2.98 -6.90 4.99
CA VAL A 73 2.27 -5.85 4.28
C VAL A 73 2.45 -4.53 5.02
N THR A 74 2.81 -3.48 4.28
CA THR A 74 2.91 -2.12 4.80
C THR A 74 1.84 -1.25 4.14
N PRO A 75 0.81 -0.79 4.86
CA PRO A 75 -0.16 0.14 4.31
C PRO A 75 0.47 1.53 4.12
N ARG A 76 0.15 2.20 3.02
CA ARG A 76 0.66 3.53 2.71
C ARG A 76 -0.42 4.43 2.09
N GLY A 77 -0.51 5.65 2.61
CA GLY A 77 -1.24 6.77 2.01
C GLY A 77 -0.28 7.64 1.18
N ALA A 78 -0.16 8.92 1.53
CA ALA A 78 0.76 9.85 0.87
C ALA A 78 2.25 9.63 1.22
N GLY A 79 2.56 8.88 2.30
CA GLY A 79 3.95 8.66 2.74
C GLY A 79 4.55 9.80 3.57
N THR A 80 3.74 10.73 4.07
CA THR A 80 4.19 11.91 4.84
C THR A 80 4.43 11.64 6.33
N GLY A 81 4.58 10.38 6.72
CA GLY A 81 4.77 9.98 8.13
C GLY A 81 6.16 10.38 8.64
N LEU A 82 6.27 10.71 9.93
CA LEU A 82 7.52 11.21 10.55
C LEU A 82 8.20 10.18 11.47
N VAL A 83 7.76 8.92 11.42
CA VAL A 83 8.24 7.88 12.35
C VAL A 83 8.58 6.55 11.67
N GLY A 84 8.67 6.51 10.34
CA GLY A 84 9.02 5.30 9.57
C GLY A 84 7.84 4.34 9.35
N GLY A 85 6.61 4.74 9.69
CA GLY A 85 5.44 3.85 9.66
C GLY A 85 4.99 3.45 8.25
N ALA A 86 5.34 4.24 7.24
CA ALA A 86 5.01 3.97 5.84
C ALA A 86 6.16 3.29 5.06
N VAL A 87 7.22 2.86 5.77
CA VAL A 87 8.42 2.24 5.18
C VAL A 87 8.36 0.72 5.38
N ALA A 88 8.56 -0.03 4.29
CA ALA A 88 8.54 -1.49 4.29
C ALA A 88 9.83 -2.10 4.89
N LEU A 89 10.06 -1.91 6.19
CA LEU A 89 11.28 -2.36 6.89
C LEU A 89 11.55 -3.87 6.71
N ASN A 90 10.49 -4.67 6.67
CA ASN A 90 10.55 -6.12 6.49
C ASN A 90 10.47 -6.58 5.02
N GLY A 91 10.48 -5.65 4.04
CA GLY A 91 10.22 -5.95 2.63
C GLY A 91 8.74 -6.25 2.38
N GLY A 92 8.45 -7.19 1.48
CA GLY A 92 7.09 -7.59 1.14
C GLY A 92 6.33 -6.57 0.30
N VAL A 93 5.03 -6.40 0.59
CA VAL A 93 4.11 -5.61 -0.25
C VAL A 93 3.78 -4.27 0.41
N ILE A 94 3.88 -3.17 -0.34
CA ILE A 94 3.17 -1.93 -0.01
C ILE A 94 1.79 -1.96 -0.65
N ILE A 95 0.75 -1.69 0.16
CA ILE A 95 -0.58 -1.37 -0.35
C ILE A 95 -0.71 0.16 -0.34
N CYS A 96 -0.68 0.76 -1.53
CA CYS A 96 -0.84 2.19 -1.72
C CYS A 96 -2.32 2.53 -1.93
N THR A 97 -2.89 3.31 -1.03
CA THR A 97 -4.32 3.65 -1.01
C THR A 97 -4.63 4.97 -1.72
N ALA A 98 -3.63 5.64 -2.31
CA ALA A 98 -3.77 6.98 -2.88
C ALA A 98 -4.84 7.08 -3.99
N ARG A 99 -5.17 5.98 -4.67
CA ARG A 99 -6.22 5.95 -5.70
C ARG A 99 -7.63 5.68 -5.15
N MET A 100 -7.76 5.26 -3.89
CA MET A 100 -9.04 5.17 -3.17
C MET A 100 -9.45 6.57 -2.68
N ASN A 101 -9.69 7.52 -3.58
CA ASN A 101 -9.83 8.95 -3.27
C ASN A 101 -11.24 9.53 -3.52
N LYS A 102 -12.28 8.69 -3.45
CA LYS A 102 -13.67 9.15 -3.67
C LYS A 102 -14.32 9.60 -2.37
N ILE A 103 -15.06 10.70 -2.45
CA ILE A 103 -16.06 11.08 -1.45
C ILE A 103 -17.34 10.30 -1.76
N LEU A 104 -17.82 9.54 -0.79
CA LEU A 104 -18.94 8.60 -0.93
C LEU A 104 -20.28 9.22 -0.53
N GLY A 105 -20.27 10.25 0.32
CA GLY A 105 -21.48 10.99 0.66
C GLY A 105 -21.30 12.01 1.78
N TYR A 106 -22.27 12.91 1.87
CA TYR A 106 -22.35 13.94 2.90
C TYR A 106 -23.63 13.74 3.73
N ASP A 107 -23.48 13.71 5.05
CA ASP A 107 -24.58 13.80 5.99
C ASP A 107 -24.55 15.17 6.66
N MET A 108 -25.26 16.12 6.03
CA MET A 108 -25.30 17.51 6.49
C MET A 108 -26.03 17.68 7.82
N LYS A 109 -26.90 16.72 8.20
CA LYS A 109 -27.63 16.78 9.47
C LYS A 109 -26.73 16.41 10.64
N ASN A 110 -25.86 15.42 10.42
CA ASN A 110 -24.96 14.91 11.44
C ASN A 110 -23.52 15.47 11.34
N LEU A 111 -23.25 16.37 10.40
CA LEU A 111 -21.92 16.94 10.13
C LEU A 111 -20.87 15.84 9.84
N CYS A 112 -21.27 14.83 9.06
CA CYS A 112 -20.39 13.72 8.69
C CYS A 112 -20.12 13.69 7.19
N VAL A 113 -18.91 13.27 6.82
CA VAL A 113 -18.53 12.96 5.44
C VAL A 113 -18.06 11.51 5.40
N HIS A 114 -18.58 10.73 4.47
CA HIS A 114 -18.12 9.38 4.21
C HIS A 114 -17.18 9.42 3.01
N THR A 115 -15.95 8.94 3.18
CA THR A 115 -14.91 8.94 2.15
C THR A 115 -14.23 7.59 2.08
N GLN A 116 -13.56 7.35 0.95
CA GLN A 116 -12.48 6.37 0.91
C GLN A 116 -11.24 6.90 1.64
N VAL A 117 -10.30 6.01 1.95
CA VAL A 117 -9.12 6.28 2.81
C VAL A 117 -8.02 7.12 2.14
N GLY A 118 -8.03 7.25 0.82
CA GLY A 118 -7.03 7.97 0.03
C GLY A 118 -7.39 9.42 -0.31
N VAL A 119 -8.54 9.92 0.16
CA VAL A 119 -8.89 11.35 0.02
C VAL A 119 -7.84 12.20 0.76
N ARG A 120 -7.31 13.24 0.10
CA ARG A 120 -6.31 14.11 0.75
C ARG A 120 -7.01 15.05 1.71
N LEU A 121 -6.31 15.44 2.77
CA LEU A 121 -6.85 16.36 3.77
C LEU A 121 -7.18 17.75 3.18
N CYS A 122 -6.49 18.13 2.09
CA CYS A 122 -6.66 19.42 1.43
C CYS A 122 -7.69 19.42 0.30
N ASP A 123 -8.26 18.25 -0.04
CA ASP A 123 -9.35 18.14 -1.03
C ASP A 123 -10.69 18.58 -0.41
#